data_AF-A0A2D6LNB6-F1
#
_entry.id   AF-A0A2D6LNB6-F1
#
_cell.length_a   1.000
_cell.length_b   1.000
_cell.length_c   1.000
_cell.angle_alpha   90.00
_cell.angle_beta   90.00
_cell.angle_gamma   90.00
#
_symmetry.space_group_name_H-M   'P 1'
#
loop_
_entity.id
_entity.type
_entity.pdbx_description
1 polymer ?
#
loop_
_entity_poly.entity_id
_entity_poly.type
_entity_poly.pdbx_seq_one_letter_code
_entity_poly.pdbx_strand_id
1 'polypeptide(L)' 'MLNRELFIGHDETRYVLDEWRLTYSHRRPHSGIGRQTPAQPAHHTPAILS' A
#
# COMPACT_ATOMS: atom_id res chain seq x y z
N MET A 1 -2.34 -4.52 -10.66
CA MET A 1 -0.89 -4.24 -10.62
C MET A 1 -0.58 -3.41 -11.84
N LEU A 2 0.28 -2.40 -11.71
CA LEU A 2 0.74 -1.51 -12.79
C LEU A 2 1.75 -2.22 -13.73
N ASN A 3 1.48 -3.48 -14.07
CA ASN A 3 2.44 -4.29 -14.80
C ASN A 3 2.12 -4.19 -16.30
N ARG A 4 2.98 -3.49 -17.04
CA ARG A 4 3.04 -3.50 -18.51
C ARG A 4 1.85 -2.79 -19.21
N GLU A 5 1.18 -1.88 -18.50
CA GLU A 5 0.15 -1.02 -19.06
C GLU A 5 0.78 0.21 -19.74
N LEU A 6 0.43 0.45 -21.00
CA LEU A 6 0.80 1.67 -21.72
C LEU A 6 -0.25 2.73 -21.39
N PHE A 7 0.13 3.75 -20.64
CA PHE A 7 -0.75 4.88 -20.38
C PHE A 7 -0.91 5.73 -21.63
N ILE A 8 -2.15 6.07 -21.97
CA ILE A 8 -2.47 6.85 -23.17
C ILE A 8 -2.28 8.35 -22.88
N GLY A 9 -2.30 8.76 -21.61
CA GLY A 9 -2.07 10.15 -21.21
C GLY A 9 -1.73 10.36 -19.73
N HIS A 10 -1.34 11.60 -19.41
CA HIS A 10 -0.93 12.01 -18.06
C HIS A 10 -2.07 11.92 -17.04
N ASP A 11 -3.29 12.29 -17.41
CA ASP A 11 -4.43 12.28 -16.50
C ASP A 11 -4.84 10.86 -16.10
N GLU A 12 -4.85 9.94 -17.07
CA GLU A 12 -5.06 8.51 -16.83
C GLU A 12 -3.96 7.93 -15.94
N THR A 13 -2.70 8.25 -16.23
CA THR A 13 -1.56 7.83 -15.40
C THR A 13 -1.73 8.28 -13.96
N ARG A 14 -2.13 9.54 -13.75
CA ARG A 14 -2.34 10.11 -12.42
C ARG A 14 -3.45 9.38 -11.67
N TYR A 15 -4.59 9.17 -12.32
CA TYR A 15 -5.73 8.45 -11.74
C TYR A 15 -5.34 7.03 -11.30
N VAL A 16 -4.73 6.25 -12.20
CA VAL A 16 -4.35 4.85 -11.92
C VAL A 16 -3.28 4.77 -10.82
N LEU A 17 -2.32 5.70 -10.80
CA LEU A 17 -1.31 5.76 -9.75
C LEU A 17 -1.91 6.12 -8.39
N ASP A 18 -2.83 7.09 -8.33
CA ASP A 18 -3.49 7.49 -7.10
C ASP A 18 -4.31 6.33 -6.51
N GLU A 19 -5.09 5.63 -7.35
CA GLU A 19 -5.86 4.47 -6.93
C GLU A 19 -4.96 3.32 -6.45
N TRP A 20 -3.89 3.04 -7.21
CA TRP A 20 -2.92 2.01 -6.85
C TRP A 20 -2.25 2.32 -5.51
N ARG A 21 -1.81 3.58 -5.32
CA ARG A 21 -1.17 4.04 -4.08
C ARG A 21 -2.10 3.89 -2.89
N LEU A 22 -3.37 4.28 -3.02
CA LEU A 22 -4.37 4.15 -1.97
C LEU A 22 -4.59 2.69 -1.59
N THR A 23 -4.73 1.82 -2.58
CA THR A 23 -4.99 0.40 -2.34
C THR A 23 -3.79 -0.31 -1.72
N TYR A 24 -2.59 -0.08 -2.25
CA TYR A 24 -1.36 -0.69 -1.75
C TYR A 24 -1.04 -0.25 -0.32
N SER A 25 -1.24 1.03 -0.02
CA SER A 25 -0.82 1.62 1.26
C SER A 25 -1.85 1.40 2.36
N HIS A 26 -3.14 1.37 2.05
CA HIS A 26 -4.18 1.36 3.09
C HIS A 26 -5.02 0.08 3.14
N ARG A 27 -5.08 -0.70 2.05
CA ARG A 27 -6.04 -1.82 1.93
C ARG A 27 -5.38 -3.18 1.80
N ARG A 28 -4.14 -3.24 1.29
CA ARG A 28 -3.44 -4.49 1.07
C ARG A 28 -2.54 -4.84 2.27
N PRO A 29 -2.83 -5.92 3.00
CA PRO A 29 -1.95 -6.43 4.03
C PRO A 29 -0.70 -7.04 3.39
N HIS A 30 0.49 -6.76 3.93
CA HIS A 30 1.74 -7.33 3.43
C HIS A 30 2.39 -8.22 4.49
N SER A 31 2.82 -9.41 4.08
CA SER A 31 3.43 -10.40 4.96
C SER A 31 4.74 -9.93 5.58
N GLY A 32 5.52 -9.09 4.88
CA GLY A 32 6.78 -8.52 5.38
C GLY A 32 6.61 -7.56 6.58
N ILE A 33 5.38 -7.10 6.85
CA ILE A 33 5.03 -6.26 8.00
C ILE A 33 3.92 -6.90 8.83
N GLY A 34 3.94 -8.24 8.97
CA GLY A 34 3.01 -8.94 9.86
C GLY A 34 1.55 -8.94 9.39
N ARG A 35 1.31 -8.87 8.08
CA ARG A 35 -0.03 -8.70 7.48
C ARG A 35 -0.72 -7.40 7.93
N GLN A 36 0.05 -6.34 8.15
CA GLN A 36 -0.48 -4.98 8.28
C GLN A 36 -0.45 -4.26 6.94
N THR A 37 -1.17 -3.14 6.84
CA THR A 37 -1.05 -2.24 5.69
C THR A 37 0.03 -1.19 5.97
N PRO A 38 0.78 -0.69 4.97
CA PRO A 38 1.93 0.20 5.19
C PRO A 38 1.56 1.54 5.84
N ALA A 39 0.35 2.02 5.62
CA ALA A 39 -0.16 3.25 6.23
C ALA A 39 -0.86 3.00 7.56
N GLN A 40 -0.95 1.75 8.02
CA GLN A 40 -1.42 1.48 9.37
C GLN A 40 -0.36 2.01 10.34
N PRO A 41 -0.73 2.87 11.30
CA PRO A 41 0.21 3.31 12.32
C PRO A 41 0.77 2.07 13.03
N ALA A 42 2.08 2.05 13.25
CA ALA A 42 2.72 1.00 14.03
C ALA A 42 1.99 0.92 15.38
N HIS A 43 1.28 -0.17 15.62
CA HIS A 43 0.79 -0.47 16.96
C HIS A 43 2.03 -0.74 17.80
N HIS A 44 2.47 0.26 18.57
CA HIS A 44 3.47 0.06 19.61
C HIS A 44 2.98 -1.12 20.45
N THR A 45 3.66 -2.25 20.32
CA THR A 45 3.42 -3.39 21.20
C THR A 45 4.46 -3.19 22.29
N PRO A 46 4.11 -2.80 23.53
CA PRO A 46 5.09 -2.90 24.60
C PRO A 46 5.39 -4.39 24.72
N ALA A 47 6.64 -4.76 24.44
CA ALA A 47 7.13 -6.07 24.77
C ALA A 47 7.05 -6.21 26.30
N ILE A 48 6.01 -6.87 26.79
CA ILE A 48 6.03 -7.37 28.16
C ILE A 48 6.96 -8.57 28.15
N LEU A 49 8.05 -8.41 28.88
CA LEU A 49 9.03 -9.43 29.23
C LEU A 49 8.32 -10.72 29.68
N SER A 50 8.73 -11.86 29.14
CA SER A 50 8.64 -13.19 29.76
C SER A 50 9.84 -14.01 29.32
#